data_AF-A4BTX5-F1
#
_entry.id   AF-A4BTX5-F1
#
_cell.length_a   1.000
_cell.length_b   1.000
_cell.length_c   1.000
_cell.angle_alpha   90.00
_cell.angle_beta   90.00
_cell.angle_gamma   90.00
#
_symmetry.space_group_name_H-M   'P 1'
#
loop_
_entity.id
_entity.type
_entity.pdbx_description
1 polymer ?
#
loop_
_entity_poly.entity_id
_entity_poly.type
_entity_poly.pdbx_seq_one_letter_code
_entity_poly.pdbx_strand_id
1 'polypeptide(L)'
;MSQANAYEQFMLELINAERTNAGVQPLAFDGDLNESSENHSSWMIETDTFSHTGANGSSPGDRMEAAGYNFTGSWAWAENIAGMSIRAPEGLQDEVQQLHNMLMNSEGHRANLLNDSYREIGIGFEVGQFDSFEGAVVTQNFARTASDSFLTGVAFDDQDGDKHYDIGEGLSGFTINAQNNLTGAVETTTTNPAGGYALELASGDYTVSFSANGFATTSFQTSIGNQNVKLDLVDPTTSGDTPISTPQPTPEPTPESTPEPQLNTITGTLTSETLHGTSGDDEIFGLGGRDRLFGNAGNDHIEGGNGNDLLWGGAGADILTGGSGRDLFVFDAPFANAEDEITDFSPIDDFILLENSIFSGLQTGRLSNSAFHIGTEAHDSTDQVIYDNQTGALYFDTDAVGGADAQQFAQLMPGLSLQNSDFFII
;
A
#
# COMPACT_ATOMS: atom_id res chain seq x y z
N MET A 1 9.71 -17.18 11.67
CA MET A 1 10.05 -16.84 10.28
C MET A 1 8.93 -16.00 9.73
N SER A 2 9.17 -14.70 9.76
CA SER A 2 8.33 -13.70 9.13
C SER A 2 8.21 -13.98 7.62
N GLN A 3 7.12 -13.52 7.02
CA GLN A 3 6.89 -13.58 5.58
C GLN A 3 6.74 -12.14 5.08
N ALA A 4 7.23 -11.86 3.87
CA ALA A 4 7.10 -10.54 3.28
C ALA A 4 5.63 -10.11 3.24
N ASN A 5 5.35 -8.91 3.76
CA ASN A 5 4.12 -8.22 3.43
C ASN A 5 4.20 -7.63 2.00
N ALA A 6 3.10 -7.05 1.50
CA ALA A 6 3.04 -6.55 0.12
C ALA A 6 4.03 -5.40 -0.16
N TYR A 7 4.29 -4.53 0.83
CA TYR A 7 5.25 -3.42 0.73
C TYR A 7 6.70 -3.91 0.71
N GLU A 8 7.02 -4.92 1.53
CA GLU A 8 8.34 -5.55 1.59
C GLU A 8 8.63 -6.33 0.30
N GLN A 9 7.63 -7.04 -0.22
CA GLN A 9 7.73 -7.71 -1.50
C GLN A 9 7.93 -6.69 -2.63
N PHE A 10 7.15 -5.61 -2.67
CA PHE A 10 7.32 -4.53 -3.65
C PHE A 10 8.73 -3.93 -3.58
N MET A 11 9.24 -3.68 -2.37
CA MET A 11 10.61 -3.19 -2.21
C MET A 11 11.65 -4.20 -2.73
N LEU A 12 11.47 -5.50 -2.49
CA LEU A 12 12.34 -6.54 -3.03
C LEU A 12 12.34 -6.54 -4.56
N GLU A 13 11.19 -6.32 -5.19
CA GLU A 13 11.05 -6.24 -6.64
C GLU A 13 11.79 -5.02 -7.22
N LEU A 14 11.68 -3.86 -6.59
CA LEU A 14 12.48 -2.66 -6.94
C LEU A 14 13.99 -2.94 -6.83
N ILE A 15 14.42 -3.59 -5.75
CA ILE A 15 15.84 -3.96 -5.54
C ILE A 15 16.31 -4.93 -6.63
N ASN A 16 15.53 -5.96 -6.95
CA ASN A 16 15.90 -6.95 -7.93
C ASN A 16 15.88 -6.40 -9.37
N ALA A 17 15.05 -5.40 -9.66
CA ALA A 17 15.10 -4.65 -10.91
C ALA A 17 16.43 -3.89 -11.06
N GLU A 18 16.86 -3.17 -10.02
CA GLU A 18 18.16 -2.46 -10.00
C GLU A 18 19.35 -3.41 -10.10
N ARG A 19 19.28 -4.56 -9.41
CA ARG A 19 20.32 -5.60 -9.49
C ARG A 19 20.42 -6.21 -10.89
N THR A 20 19.28 -6.43 -11.54
CA THR A 20 19.23 -6.87 -12.94
C THR A 20 19.89 -5.84 -13.87
N ASN A 21 19.57 -4.55 -13.70
CA ASN A 21 20.17 -3.46 -14.47
C ASN A 21 21.70 -3.36 -14.26
N ALA A 22 22.16 -3.66 -13.05
CA ALA A 22 23.58 -3.69 -12.70
C ALA A 22 24.29 -4.99 -13.12
N GLY A 23 23.56 -6.00 -13.60
CA GLY A 23 24.11 -7.30 -14.01
C GLY A 23 24.60 -8.16 -12.83
N VAL A 24 24.02 -8.00 -11.65
CA VAL A 24 24.29 -8.81 -10.46
C VAL A 24 23.10 -9.71 -10.14
N GLN A 25 23.33 -10.83 -9.45
CA GLN A 25 22.27 -11.83 -9.22
C GLN A 25 21.14 -11.27 -8.35
N PRO A 26 19.87 -11.70 -8.52
CA PRO A 26 18.78 -11.29 -7.64
C PRO A 26 18.99 -11.78 -6.20
N LEU A 27 18.35 -11.12 -5.24
CA LEU A 27 18.27 -11.56 -3.85
C LEU A 27 17.01 -12.38 -3.65
N ALA A 28 17.12 -13.44 -2.85
CA ALA A 28 15.99 -14.20 -2.35
C ALA A 28 15.53 -13.62 -1.00
N PHE A 29 14.23 -13.63 -0.74
CA PHE A 29 13.70 -13.27 0.56
C PHE A 29 14.06 -14.34 1.60
N ASP A 30 14.50 -13.91 2.79
CA ASP A 30 14.72 -14.79 3.95
C ASP A 30 13.93 -14.32 5.17
N GLY A 31 13.18 -15.24 5.77
CA GLY A 31 12.25 -14.93 6.85
C GLY A 31 12.90 -14.63 8.21
N ASP A 32 14.12 -15.11 8.46
CA ASP A 32 14.86 -14.80 9.70
C ASP A 32 15.53 -13.42 9.57
N LEU A 33 16.07 -13.09 8.40
CA LEU A 33 16.52 -11.72 8.11
C LEU A 33 15.36 -10.74 8.17
N ASN A 34 14.16 -11.11 7.69
CA ASN A 34 12.99 -10.23 7.74
C ASN A 34 12.57 -9.96 9.17
N GLU A 35 12.44 -11.01 9.98
CA GLU A 35 12.11 -10.90 11.40
C GLU A 35 13.15 -10.04 12.15
N SER A 36 14.44 -10.16 11.83
CA SER A 36 15.48 -9.26 12.36
C SER A 36 15.32 -7.80 11.90
N SER A 37 14.79 -7.57 10.71
CA SER A 37 14.66 -6.24 10.11
C SER A 37 13.42 -5.52 10.63
N GLU A 38 12.26 -6.19 10.66
CA GLU A 38 10.99 -5.68 11.21
C GLU A 38 11.21 -5.25 12.66
N ASN A 39 11.74 -6.15 13.50
CA ASN A 39 12.03 -5.87 14.90
C ASN A 39 12.95 -4.65 15.10
N HIS A 40 13.92 -4.43 14.19
CA HIS A 40 14.82 -3.28 14.30
C HIS A 40 14.15 -1.98 13.84
N SER A 41 13.33 -2.02 12.79
CA SER A 41 12.53 -0.89 12.34
C SER A 41 11.50 -0.47 13.42
N SER A 42 10.76 -1.43 13.99
CA SER A 42 9.82 -1.16 15.09
C SER A 42 10.56 -0.61 16.31
N TRP A 43 11.72 -1.17 16.67
CA TRP A 43 12.53 -0.65 17.78
C TRP A 43 12.99 0.79 17.56
N MET A 44 13.40 1.15 16.33
CA MET A 44 13.79 2.52 15.99
C MET A 44 12.61 3.49 16.20
N ILE A 45 11.41 3.10 15.78
CA ILE A 45 10.16 3.86 15.98
C ILE A 45 9.83 3.98 17.47
N GLU A 46 9.75 2.87 18.19
CA GLU A 46 9.37 2.85 19.61
C GLU A 46 10.31 3.62 20.53
N THR A 47 11.57 3.79 20.12
CA THR A 47 12.61 4.44 20.95
C THR A 47 13.07 5.78 20.41
N ASP A 48 12.40 6.34 19.40
CA ASP A 48 12.76 7.59 18.73
C ASP A 48 14.26 7.66 18.37
N THR A 49 14.80 6.53 17.89
CA THR A 49 16.23 6.35 17.65
C THR A 49 16.48 5.92 16.21
N PHE A 50 17.44 6.54 15.53
CA PHE A 50 17.84 6.14 14.17
C PHE A 50 19.31 5.68 14.17
N SER A 51 19.55 4.37 14.19
CA SER A 51 20.88 3.79 14.43
C SER A 51 20.99 2.33 13.97
N HIS A 52 22.15 1.97 13.41
CA HIS A 52 22.52 0.56 13.14
C HIS A 52 22.77 -0.25 14.43
N THR A 53 23.17 0.43 15.50
CA THR A 53 23.34 -0.17 16.83
C THR A 53 21.99 -0.20 17.53
N GLY A 54 21.49 -1.41 17.77
CA GLY A 54 20.17 -1.66 18.36
C GLY A 54 20.19 -1.75 19.88
N ALA A 55 19.09 -2.25 20.43
CA ALA A 55 18.90 -2.43 21.87
C ALA A 55 20.10 -3.11 22.55
N ASN A 56 20.52 -2.57 23.70
CA ASN A 56 21.67 -3.05 24.49
C ASN A 56 23.02 -3.03 23.74
N GLY A 57 23.14 -2.28 22.64
CA GLY A 57 24.37 -2.20 21.86
C GLY A 57 24.54 -3.32 20.83
N SER A 58 23.46 -4.01 20.45
CA SER A 58 23.51 -5.09 19.47
C SER A 58 23.93 -4.60 18.09
N SER A 59 24.78 -5.38 17.41
CA SER A 59 25.07 -5.20 16.00
C SER A 59 23.98 -5.83 15.13
N PRO A 60 23.89 -5.48 13.82
CA PRO A 60 22.96 -6.15 12.91
C PRO A 60 23.14 -7.67 12.87
N GLY A 61 24.39 -8.15 12.85
CA GLY A 61 24.68 -9.57 12.90
C GLY A 61 24.15 -10.26 14.17
N ASP A 62 24.27 -9.62 15.34
CA ASP A 62 23.73 -10.17 16.59
C ASP A 62 22.20 -10.28 16.53
N ARG A 63 21.52 -9.32 15.87
CA ARG A 63 20.06 -9.33 15.69
C ARG A 63 19.62 -10.42 14.71
N MET A 64 20.34 -10.60 13.60
CA MET A 64 20.08 -11.67 12.63
C MET A 64 20.24 -13.05 13.29
N GLU A 65 21.32 -13.27 14.05
CA GLU A 65 21.52 -14.52 14.81
C GLU A 65 20.41 -14.73 15.86
N ALA A 66 19.98 -13.67 16.53
CA ALA A 66 18.89 -13.74 17.50
C ALA A 66 17.53 -14.09 16.87
N ALA A 67 17.30 -13.68 15.61
CA ALA A 67 16.13 -14.05 14.82
C ALA A 67 16.20 -15.49 14.28
N GLY A 68 17.34 -16.17 14.40
CA GLY A 68 17.52 -17.56 13.96
C GLY A 68 18.46 -17.74 12.77
N TYR A 69 18.90 -16.64 12.16
CA TYR A 69 19.73 -16.67 10.97
C TYR A 69 21.10 -17.31 11.23
N ASN A 70 21.49 -18.27 10.40
CA ASN A 70 22.75 -18.98 10.56
C ASN A 70 23.77 -18.56 9.48
N PHE A 71 24.72 -17.71 9.87
CA PHE A 71 25.77 -17.26 8.96
C PHE A 71 26.69 -18.40 8.52
N THR A 72 26.95 -18.49 7.21
CA THR A 72 27.99 -19.38 6.68
C THR A 72 29.24 -18.60 6.24
N GLY A 73 30.39 -18.95 6.82
CA GLY A 73 31.68 -18.34 6.49
C GLY A 73 32.07 -17.12 7.35
N SER A 74 33.14 -16.43 6.95
CA SER A 74 33.78 -15.35 7.74
C SER A 74 33.30 -13.96 7.30
N TRP A 75 32.00 -13.70 7.44
CA TRP A 75 31.31 -12.40 7.25
C TRP A 75 30.93 -12.06 5.80
N ALA A 76 29.63 -12.15 5.52
CA ALA A 76 28.99 -11.50 4.38
C ALA A 76 27.59 -11.05 4.79
N TRP A 77 27.50 -10.13 5.77
CA TRP A 77 26.26 -9.42 6.07
C TRP A 77 26.44 -7.92 5.92
N ALA A 78 25.33 -7.23 5.71
CA ALA A 78 25.23 -5.78 5.75
C ALA A 78 23.83 -5.36 6.20
N GLU A 79 23.73 -4.10 6.62
CA GLU A 79 22.46 -3.48 6.93
C GLU A 79 22.38 -2.13 6.23
N ASN A 80 21.22 -1.85 5.63
CA ASN A 80 20.81 -0.49 5.32
C ASN A 80 19.65 -0.10 6.23
N ILE A 81 19.62 1.16 6.64
CA ILE A 81 18.44 1.75 7.27
C ILE A 81 18.08 3.05 6.54
N ALA A 82 16.80 3.30 6.35
CA ALA A 82 16.27 4.56 5.87
C ALA A 82 14.99 4.89 6.63
N GLY A 83 14.73 6.18 6.78
CA GLY A 83 13.53 6.66 7.44
C GLY A 83 13.10 7.97 6.82
N MET A 84 11.79 8.19 6.79
CA MET A 84 11.20 9.42 6.29
C MET A 84 9.87 9.68 6.98
N SER A 85 9.43 10.92 7.00
CA SER A 85 8.04 11.22 7.30
C SER A 85 7.14 10.59 6.24
N ILE A 86 6.02 10.00 6.66
CA ILE A 86 4.96 9.56 5.75
C ILE A 86 4.37 10.79 5.10
N ARG A 87 4.16 10.72 3.78
CA ARG A 87 3.63 11.81 2.98
C ARG A 87 2.28 11.45 2.35
N ALA A 88 1.96 10.16 2.23
CA ALA A 88 0.87 9.69 1.38
C ALA A 88 -0.42 9.31 2.16
N PRO A 89 -1.58 9.81 1.69
CA PRO A 89 -2.94 9.38 2.04
C PRO A 89 -3.46 8.10 1.32
N GLU A 90 -2.82 7.63 0.23
CA GLU A 90 -3.27 6.48 -0.61
C GLU A 90 -2.35 5.24 -0.48
N GLY A 91 -2.27 4.65 0.72
CA GLY A 91 -1.34 3.54 0.99
C GLY A 91 0.13 3.99 1.02
N LEU A 92 1.07 3.03 1.08
CA LEU A 92 2.49 3.31 1.34
C LEU A 92 3.44 2.97 0.16
N GLN A 93 2.91 2.78 -1.05
CA GLN A 93 3.71 2.46 -2.24
C GLN A 93 4.75 3.55 -2.53
N ASP A 94 4.34 4.81 -2.44
CA ASP A 94 5.20 5.97 -2.67
C ASP A 94 6.30 6.12 -1.62
N GLU A 95 6.02 5.80 -0.35
CA GLU A 95 7.00 5.73 0.74
C GLU A 95 8.02 4.64 0.45
N VAL A 96 7.59 3.44 0.07
CA VAL A 96 8.49 2.34 -0.28
C VAL A 96 9.38 2.73 -1.46
N GLN A 97 8.80 3.29 -2.52
CA GLN A 97 9.53 3.74 -3.71
C GLN A 97 10.52 4.87 -3.37
N GLN A 98 10.12 5.82 -2.52
CA GLN A 98 11.01 6.91 -2.11
C GLN A 98 12.15 6.42 -1.19
N LEU A 99 11.85 5.57 -0.20
CA LEU A 99 12.87 4.96 0.66
C LEU A 99 13.88 4.17 -0.18
N HIS A 100 13.40 3.38 -1.14
CA HIS A 100 14.27 2.68 -2.09
C HIS A 100 15.16 3.66 -2.87
N ASN A 101 14.58 4.72 -3.44
CA ASN A 101 15.32 5.76 -4.18
C ASN A 101 16.35 6.48 -3.29
N MET A 102 16.03 6.77 -2.04
CA MET A 102 16.97 7.37 -1.07
C MET A 102 18.16 6.46 -0.81
N LEU A 103 17.91 5.16 -0.64
CA LEU A 103 18.95 4.15 -0.45
C LEU A 103 19.85 4.03 -1.69
N MET A 104 19.26 3.98 -2.90
CA MET A 104 20.03 3.93 -4.15
C MET A 104 20.83 5.21 -4.42
N ASN A 105 20.40 6.37 -3.93
CA ASN A 105 21.13 7.62 -4.08
C ASN A 105 22.30 7.79 -3.08
N SER A 106 22.34 6.98 -2.01
CA SER A 106 23.44 6.96 -1.05
C SER A 106 24.52 5.96 -1.46
N GLU A 107 25.78 6.41 -1.60
CA GLU A 107 26.88 5.56 -2.07
C GLU A 107 27.09 4.31 -1.19
N GLY A 108 27.05 4.47 0.14
CA GLY A 108 27.22 3.35 1.07
C GLY A 108 26.07 2.35 1.02
N HIS A 109 24.83 2.83 0.95
CA HIS A 109 23.66 1.96 0.90
C HIS A 109 23.53 1.25 -0.45
N ARG A 110 23.76 1.97 -1.55
CA ARG A 110 23.82 1.40 -2.91
C ARG A 110 24.90 0.33 -3.04
N ALA A 111 26.05 0.52 -2.38
CA ALA A 111 27.11 -0.49 -2.38
C ALA A 111 26.65 -1.82 -1.77
N ASN A 112 25.81 -1.79 -0.72
CA ASN A 112 25.20 -2.99 -0.15
C ASN A 112 24.15 -3.60 -1.10
N LEU A 113 23.24 -2.77 -1.61
CA LEU A 113 22.16 -3.18 -2.52
C LEU A 113 22.65 -3.86 -3.79
N LEU A 114 23.80 -3.44 -4.33
CA LEU A 114 24.39 -3.98 -5.56
C LEU A 114 25.55 -4.96 -5.30
N ASN A 115 25.77 -5.36 -4.04
CA ASN A 115 26.81 -6.32 -3.73
C ASN A 115 26.40 -7.73 -4.19
N ASP A 116 27.19 -8.30 -5.11
CA ASP A 116 26.94 -9.61 -5.70
C ASP A 116 27.32 -10.79 -4.76
N SER A 117 27.91 -10.51 -3.60
CA SER A 117 28.24 -11.55 -2.62
C SER A 117 27.07 -11.96 -1.73
N TYR A 118 26.06 -11.09 -1.58
CA TYR A 118 24.83 -11.39 -0.86
C TYR A 118 23.88 -12.19 -1.74
N ARG A 119 23.14 -13.11 -1.12
CA ARG A 119 22.15 -13.97 -1.79
C ARG A 119 20.75 -13.80 -1.23
N GLU A 120 20.66 -13.35 0.01
CA GLU A 120 19.42 -13.26 0.75
C GLU A 120 19.23 -11.86 1.31
N ILE A 121 17.97 -11.48 1.50
CA ILE A 121 17.57 -10.21 2.11
C ILE A 121 16.34 -10.39 2.98
N GLY A 122 16.31 -9.68 4.11
CA GLY A 122 15.11 -9.34 4.83
C GLY A 122 14.88 -7.83 4.78
N ILE A 123 13.62 -7.41 4.71
CA ILE A 123 13.21 -6.01 4.57
C ILE A 123 12.13 -5.76 5.60
N GLY A 124 12.43 -5.03 6.67
CA GLY A 124 11.44 -4.65 7.68
C GLY A 124 10.96 -3.25 7.43
N PHE A 125 9.79 -3.09 6.81
CA PHE A 125 9.16 -1.80 6.55
C PHE A 125 8.06 -1.54 7.57
N GLU A 126 8.31 -0.59 8.47
CA GLU A 126 7.44 -0.30 9.60
C GLU A 126 7.01 1.17 9.59
N VAL A 127 5.78 1.42 10.04
CA VAL A 127 5.25 2.77 10.21
C VAL A 127 4.88 3.03 11.66
N GLY A 128 5.04 4.27 12.09
CA GLY A 128 4.59 4.70 13.40
C GLY A 128 5.10 6.08 13.78
N GLN A 129 4.72 6.53 14.97
CA GLN A 129 5.16 7.80 15.49
C GLN A 129 6.68 7.79 15.72
N PHE A 130 7.41 8.66 15.02
CA PHE A 130 8.85 8.88 15.22
C PHE A 130 9.06 10.36 15.58
N ASP A 131 9.44 10.61 16.83
CA ASP A 131 9.48 11.93 17.43
C ASP A 131 8.13 12.68 17.27
N SER A 132 8.11 13.74 16.46
CA SER A 132 6.94 14.63 16.31
C SER A 132 6.12 14.38 15.04
N PHE A 133 6.44 13.37 14.24
CA PHE A 133 5.75 13.04 12.99
C PHE A 133 5.51 11.53 12.86
N GLU A 134 4.55 11.15 12.00
CA GLU A 134 4.37 9.76 11.59
C GLU A 134 5.44 9.41 10.55
N GLY A 135 6.26 8.42 10.85
CA GLY A 135 7.42 8.02 10.06
C GLY A 135 7.28 6.63 9.48
N ALA A 136 7.76 6.44 8.26
CA ALA A 136 8.05 5.14 7.68
C ALA A 136 9.55 4.87 7.83
N VAL A 137 9.89 3.72 8.39
CA VAL A 137 11.27 3.28 8.63
C VAL A 137 11.47 1.93 8.00
N VAL A 138 12.55 1.78 7.23
CA VAL A 138 12.95 0.51 6.65
C VAL A 138 14.34 0.09 7.12
N THR A 139 14.46 -1.18 7.46
CA THR A 139 15.72 -1.89 7.69
C THR A 139 15.86 -2.95 6.61
N GLN A 140 17.00 -3.02 5.93
CA GLN A 140 17.32 -4.08 4.97
C GLN A 140 18.55 -4.84 5.45
N ASN A 141 18.37 -6.10 5.81
CA ASN A 141 19.44 -6.99 6.23
C ASN A 141 19.82 -7.92 5.09
N PHE A 142 21.08 -7.85 4.67
CA PHE A 142 21.63 -8.67 3.59
C PHE A 142 22.52 -9.73 4.19
N ALA A 143 22.43 -10.95 3.69
CA ALA A 143 23.33 -12.00 4.10
C ALA A 143 23.44 -13.15 3.08
N ARG A 144 24.10 -14.23 3.54
CA ARG A 144 24.20 -15.51 2.83
C ARG A 144 24.25 -16.68 3.83
N THR A 145 23.26 -17.57 3.80
CA THR A 145 23.24 -18.86 4.53
C THR A 145 23.69 -20.00 3.62
N ALA A 146 23.32 -19.95 2.34
CA ALA A 146 23.41 -21.08 1.44
C ALA A 146 24.75 -21.19 0.70
N SER A 147 25.22 -22.43 0.54
CA SER A 147 26.26 -22.73 -0.45
C SER A 147 25.68 -22.77 -1.86
N ASP A 148 24.45 -23.26 -1.99
CA ASP A 148 23.73 -23.37 -3.25
C ASP A 148 22.98 -22.06 -3.57
N SER A 149 22.51 -21.95 -4.81
CA SER A 149 21.88 -20.73 -5.31
C SER A 149 20.37 -20.84 -5.20
N PHE A 150 19.70 -19.71 -5.06
CA PHE A 150 18.25 -19.67 -4.95
C PHE A 150 17.59 -19.52 -6.32
N LEU A 151 16.53 -20.27 -6.55
CA LEU A 151 15.46 -19.87 -7.45
C LEU A 151 14.48 -19.02 -6.64
N THR A 152 14.26 -17.78 -7.05
CA THR A 152 13.34 -16.85 -6.39
C THR A 152 12.43 -16.19 -7.41
N GLY A 153 11.37 -15.53 -6.97
CA GLY A 153 10.47 -14.79 -7.84
C GLY A 153 9.15 -14.52 -7.17
N VAL A 154 8.20 -14.06 -7.97
CA VAL A 154 6.84 -13.74 -7.54
C VAL A 154 5.83 -14.34 -8.52
N ALA A 155 4.70 -14.82 -8.01
CA ALA A 155 3.52 -15.09 -8.81
C ALA A 155 2.52 -13.96 -8.61
N PHE A 156 2.07 -13.33 -9.69
CA PHE A 156 1.16 -12.20 -9.63
C PHE A 156 0.24 -12.12 -10.86
N ASP A 157 -0.86 -11.42 -10.70
CA ASP A 157 -1.83 -11.08 -11.77
C ASP A 157 -1.56 -9.62 -12.18
N ASP A 158 -1.06 -9.41 -13.41
CA ASP A 158 -0.62 -8.11 -13.93
C ASP A 158 -1.86 -7.32 -14.39
N GLN A 159 -2.37 -6.48 -13.50
CA GLN A 159 -3.67 -5.82 -13.67
C GLN A 159 -3.60 -4.65 -14.64
N ASP A 160 -2.44 -3.99 -14.74
CA ASP A 160 -2.23 -2.82 -15.58
C ASP A 160 -1.52 -3.14 -16.91
N GLY A 161 -0.99 -4.36 -17.05
CA GLY A 161 -0.37 -4.89 -18.26
C GLY A 161 1.08 -4.48 -18.46
N ASP A 162 1.74 -3.96 -17.43
CA ASP A 162 3.12 -3.47 -17.48
C ASP A 162 4.16 -4.58 -17.20
N LYS A 163 3.71 -5.73 -16.69
CA LYS A 163 4.49 -6.94 -16.33
C LYS A 163 5.47 -6.76 -15.17
N HIS A 164 5.24 -5.78 -14.32
CA HIS A 164 5.91 -5.62 -13.04
C HIS A 164 4.93 -5.95 -11.92
N TYR A 165 5.49 -6.30 -10.78
CA TYR A 165 4.68 -6.54 -9.59
C TYR A 165 4.31 -5.20 -8.96
N ASP A 166 3.02 -4.98 -8.78
CA ASP A 166 2.47 -3.92 -7.95
C ASP A 166 1.86 -4.45 -6.65
N ILE A 167 1.73 -3.54 -5.69
CA ILE A 167 1.14 -3.85 -4.39
C ILE A 167 -0.31 -4.28 -4.61
N GLY A 168 -0.61 -5.52 -4.20
CA GLY A 168 -1.94 -6.11 -4.34
C GLY A 168 -2.07 -7.14 -5.46
N GLU A 169 -1.08 -7.28 -6.33
CA GLU A 169 -1.11 -8.25 -7.43
C GLU A 169 -0.65 -9.65 -7.04
N GLY A 170 0.01 -9.77 -5.88
CA GLY A 170 0.60 -11.01 -5.39
C GLY A 170 -0.40 -12.16 -5.22
N LEU A 171 -0.11 -13.30 -5.83
CA LEU A 171 -0.94 -14.49 -5.76
C LEU A 171 -0.41 -15.50 -4.74
N SER A 172 -1.13 -15.61 -3.63
CA SER A 172 -0.77 -16.54 -2.54
C SER A 172 -1.12 -18.01 -2.85
N GLY A 173 -0.40 -18.94 -2.21
CA GLY A 173 -0.75 -20.36 -2.21
C GLY A 173 -0.47 -21.12 -3.52
N PHE A 174 0.22 -20.52 -4.48
CA PHE A 174 0.73 -21.24 -5.63
C PHE A 174 1.80 -22.24 -5.19
N THR A 175 1.66 -23.50 -5.59
CA THR A 175 2.68 -24.54 -5.38
C THR A 175 3.71 -24.45 -6.50
N ILE A 176 4.98 -24.34 -6.14
CA ILE A 176 6.12 -24.31 -7.05
C ILE A 176 6.90 -25.60 -6.87
N ASN A 177 6.96 -26.41 -7.92
CA ASN A 177 7.78 -27.62 -7.96
C ASN A 177 8.94 -27.41 -8.92
N ALA A 178 10.16 -27.49 -8.41
CA ALA A 178 11.39 -27.48 -9.21
C ALA A 178 11.90 -28.92 -9.36
N GLN A 179 11.66 -29.53 -10.51
CA GLN A 179 12.16 -30.87 -10.84
C GLN A 179 13.52 -30.79 -11.54
N ASN A 180 14.55 -31.37 -10.94
CA ASN A 180 15.86 -31.50 -11.58
C ASN A 180 15.75 -32.46 -12.78
N ASN A 181 16.08 -31.98 -13.98
CA ASN A 181 15.91 -32.70 -15.24
C ASN A 181 16.83 -33.92 -15.38
N LEU A 182 17.93 -33.97 -14.63
CA LEU A 182 18.88 -35.08 -14.67
C LEU A 182 18.54 -36.16 -13.64
N THR A 183 18.23 -35.78 -12.41
CA THR A 183 18.02 -36.72 -11.30
C THR A 183 16.54 -37.08 -11.09
N GLY A 184 15.63 -36.25 -11.58
CA GLY A 184 14.20 -36.35 -11.34
C GLY A 184 13.76 -35.93 -9.93
N ALA A 185 14.69 -35.51 -9.07
CA ALA A 185 14.39 -34.99 -7.73
C ALA A 185 13.53 -33.72 -7.82
N VAL A 186 12.58 -33.57 -6.91
CA VAL A 186 11.65 -32.44 -6.87
C VAL A 186 11.79 -31.75 -5.53
N GLU A 187 12.08 -30.45 -5.58
CA GLU A 187 11.97 -29.55 -4.44
C GLU A 187 10.70 -28.70 -4.59
N THR A 188 10.02 -28.43 -3.48
CA THR A 188 8.69 -27.80 -3.49
C THR A 188 8.63 -26.66 -2.49
N THR A 189 8.04 -25.53 -2.90
CA THR A 189 7.65 -24.43 -2.01
C THR A 189 6.25 -23.91 -2.39
N THR A 190 5.75 -22.95 -1.62
CA THR A 190 4.51 -22.22 -1.92
C THR A 190 4.74 -20.72 -1.87
N THR A 191 4.03 -19.95 -2.69
CA THR A 191 4.04 -18.48 -2.58
C THR A 191 3.49 -18.03 -1.23
N ASN A 192 4.08 -16.97 -0.69
CA ASN A 192 3.60 -16.25 0.50
C ASN A 192 2.34 -15.40 0.17
N PRO A 193 1.72 -14.72 1.16
CA PRO A 193 0.57 -13.84 0.93
C PRO A 193 0.80 -12.75 -0.12
N ALA A 194 2.02 -12.22 -0.24
CA ALA A 194 2.41 -11.24 -1.24
C ALA A 194 2.86 -11.86 -2.58
N GLY A 195 2.68 -13.17 -2.79
CA GLY A 195 3.03 -13.87 -4.03
C GLY A 195 4.51 -14.27 -4.15
N GLY A 196 5.39 -13.84 -3.25
CA GLY A 196 6.82 -14.13 -3.29
C GLY A 196 7.17 -15.57 -2.93
N TYR A 197 8.25 -16.10 -3.51
CA TYR A 197 8.79 -17.41 -3.16
C TYR A 197 10.32 -17.50 -3.31
N ALA A 198 10.91 -18.49 -2.64
CA ALA A 198 12.31 -18.87 -2.79
C ALA A 198 12.51 -20.39 -2.57
N LEU A 199 13.48 -20.96 -3.29
CA LEU A 199 13.95 -22.34 -3.19
C LEU A 199 15.48 -22.36 -3.32
N GLU A 200 16.18 -22.86 -2.30
CA GLU A 200 17.60 -23.21 -2.45
C GLU A 200 17.71 -24.46 -3.33
N LEU A 201 18.44 -24.37 -4.44
CA LEU A 201 18.58 -25.45 -5.40
C LEU A 201 20.06 -25.70 -5.73
N ALA A 202 20.45 -26.96 -5.72
CA ALA A 202 21.75 -27.38 -6.25
C ALA A 202 21.88 -27.01 -7.74
N SER A 203 23.12 -26.87 -8.22
CA SER A 203 23.33 -26.55 -9.64
C SER A 203 22.80 -27.65 -10.56
N GLY A 204 22.07 -27.24 -11.59
CA GLY A 204 21.48 -28.15 -12.57
C GLY A 204 20.41 -27.48 -13.44
N ASP A 205 19.87 -28.25 -14.38
CA ASP A 205 18.74 -27.82 -15.21
C ASP A 205 17.43 -28.32 -14.58
N TYR A 206 16.42 -27.45 -14.53
CA TYR A 206 15.17 -27.68 -13.85
C TYR A 206 13.96 -27.41 -14.74
N THR A 207 12.95 -28.28 -14.62
CA THR A 207 11.57 -28.00 -15.00
C THR A 207 10.87 -27.44 -13.78
N VAL A 208 10.52 -26.16 -13.80
CA VAL A 208 9.79 -25.49 -12.72
C VAL A 208 8.33 -25.41 -13.12
N SER A 209 7.43 -25.89 -12.27
CA SER A 209 5.99 -25.83 -12.50
C SER A 209 5.29 -25.07 -11.38
N PHE A 210 4.35 -24.22 -11.79
CA PHE A 210 3.48 -23.44 -10.91
C PHE A 210 2.07 -24.00 -11.01
N SER A 211 1.44 -24.28 -9.88
CA SER A 211 0.08 -24.81 -9.84
C SER A 211 -0.69 -24.29 -8.63
N ALA A 212 -1.94 -23.89 -8.85
CA ALA A 212 -2.89 -23.53 -7.81
C ALA A 212 -4.29 -24.02 -8.20
N ASN A 213 -5.19 -24.16 -7.23
CA ASN A 213 -6.59 -24.48 -7.51
C ASN A 213 -7.20 -23.35 -8.36
N GLY A 214 -7.88 -23.71 -9.45
CA GLY A 214 -8.50 -22.72 -10.34
C GLY A 214 -7.57 -22.19 -11.43
N PHE A 215 -6.28 -22.53 -11.42
CA PHE A 215 -5.30 -22.08 -12.42
C PHE A 215 -4.73 -23.24 -13.22
N ALA A 216 -4.41 -22.98 -14.50
CA ALA A 216 -3.71 -23.94 -15.33
C ALA A 216 -2.28 -24.10 -14.81
N THR A 217 -1.77 -25.33 -14.84
CA THR A 217 -0.35 -25.54 -14.49
C THR A 217 0.53 -24.97 -15.59
N THR A 218 1.39 -24.03 -15.22
CA THR A 218 2.37 -23.40 -16.10
C THR A 218 3.76 -23.91 -15.77
N SER A 219 4.56 -24.26 -16.78
CA SER A 219 5.90 -24.81 -16.57
C SER A 219 6.95 -24.08 -17.40
N PHE A 220 8.11 -23.85 -16.78
CA PHE A 220 9.28 -23.19 -17.36
C PHE A 220 10.51 -24.09 -17.26
N GLN A 221 11.46 -23.88 -18.16
CA GLN A 221 12.80 -24.47 -18.07
C GLN A 221 13.76 -23.40 -17.57
N THR A 222 14.58 -23.73 -16.57
CA THR A 222 15.63 -22.85 -16.06
C THR A 222 16.86 -23.62 -15.64
N SER A 223 18.01 -22.95 -15.53
CA SER A 223 19.27 -23.54 -15.11
C SER A 223 19.77 -22.82 -13.87
N ILE A 224 20.00 -23.56 -12.79
CA ILE A 224 20.59 -23.03 -11.56
C ILE A 224 22.09 -23.24 -11.60
N GLY A 225 22.83 -22.14 -11.48
CA GLY A 225 24.29 -22.11 -11.46
C GLY A 225 24.84 -21.75 -10.09
N ASN A 226 25.86 -20.91 -10.10
CA ASN A 226 26.49 -20.33 -8.90
C ASN A 226 25.91 -18.97 -8.49
N GLN A 227 24.88 -18.50 -9.19
CA GLN A 227 24.15 -17.27 -8.94
C GLN A 227 22.67 -17.59 -8.79
N ASN A 228 21.99 -16.82 -7.95
CA ASN A 228 20.54 -16.86 -7.85
C ASN A 228 19.88 -16.57 -9.20
N VAL A 229 18.68 -17.10 -9.40
CA VAL A 229 17.88 -16.93 -10.60
C VAL A 229 16.49 -16.45 -10.20
N LYS A 230 16.02 -15.39 -10.87
CA LYS A 230 14.64 -14.90 -10.74
C LYS A 230 13.78 -15.55 -11.81
N LEU A 231 12.60 -16.04 -11.45
CA LEU A 231 11.59 -16.57 -12.36
C LEU A 231 10.21 -16.18 -11.84
N ASP A 232 9.49 -15.39 -12.61
CA ASP A 232 8.15 -14.95 -12.21
C ASP A 232 7.06 -15.73 -12.96
N LEU A 233 5.91 -15.84 -12.31
CA LEU A 233 4.67 -16.25 -12.96
C LEU A 233 3.77 -15.03 -13.09
N VAL A 234 3.60 -14.55 -14.32
CA VAL A 234 2.77 -13.39 -14.66
C VAL A 234 1.50 -13.89 -15.36
N ASP A 235 0.34 -13.36 -14.99
CA ASP A 235 -0.99 -13.66 -15.56
C ASP A 235 -1.28 -15.16 -15.69
N PRO A 236 -1.30 -15.92 -14.57
CA PRO A 236 -1.62 -17.33 -14.65
C PRO A 236 -3.04 -17.52 -15.17
N THR A 237 -3.18 -18.25 -16.27
CA THR A 237 -4.49 -18.49 -16.90
C THR A 237 -5.36 -19.38 -16.00
N THR A 238 -6.63 -19.05 -15.85
CA THR A 238 -7.59 -19.89 -15.11
C THR A 238 -7.82 -21.23 -15.82
N SER A 239 -7.96 -22.31 -15.03
CA SER A 239 -8.27 -23.67 -15.51
C SER A 239 -9.74 -23.75 -15.96
N GLY A 240 -10.08 -23.09 -17.06
CA GLY A 240 -11.46 -23.01 -17.55
C GLY A 240 -11.66 -22.23 -18.83
N ASP A 241 -10.76 -21.31 -19.18
CA ASP A 241 -10.88 -20.52 -20.40
C ASP A 241 -10.24 -21.23 -21.61
N THR A 242 -11.06 -21.42 -22.64
CA THR A 242 -10.56 -21.77 -23.97
C THR A 242 -9.94 -20.50 -24.56
N PRO A 243 -8.76 -20.56 -25.21
CA PRO A 243 -7.98 -19.37 -25.50
C PRO A 243 -8.70 -18.46 -26.50
N ILE A 244 -8.97 -17.21 -26.12
CA ILE A 244 -9.31 -16.16 -27.08
C ILE A 244 -7.99 -15.57 -27.58
N SER A 245 -7.76 -15.73 -28.88
CA SER A 245 -6.65 -15.13 -29.64
C SER A 245 -6.75 -13.60 -29.66
N THR A 246 -5.64 -12.90 -29.47
CA THR A 246 -5.45 -11.49 -29.90
C THR A 246 -4.97 -11.43 -31.38
N PRO A 247 -4.97 -10.28 -32.08
CA PRO A 247 -6.02 -9.25 -32.21
C PRO A 247 -6.32 -8.86 -33.69
N GLN A 248 -7.48 -8.27 -33.98
CA GLN A 248 -7.69 -7.34 -35.11
C GLN A 248 -8.87 -6.39 -34.84
N PRO A 249 -8.87 -5.16 -35.42
CA PRO A 249 -9.41 -3.96 -34.77
C PRO A 249 -10.94 -3.86 -34.80
N THR A 250 -11.40 -3.09 -33.82
CA THR A 250 -12.76 -2.73 -33.45
C THR A 250 -13.68 -2.37 -34.62
N PRO A 251 -14.96 -2.73 -34.53
CA PRO A 251 -15.97 -1.69 -34.46
C PRO A 251 -16.77 -1.80 -33.16
N GLU A 252 -16.90 -0.66 -32.51
CA GLU A 252 -17.61 -0.37 -31.28
C GLU A 252 -18.98 -1.06 -31.19
N PRO A 253 -19.26 -1.86 -30.15
CA PRO A 253 -20.61 -2.29 -29.85
C PRO A 253 -21.19 -1.55 -28.64
N THR A 254 -22.40 -1.05 -28.87
CA THR A 254 -23.54 -0.79 -27.98
C THR A 254 -23.51 -1.52 -26.62
N PRO A 255 -23.97 -0.85 -25.54
CA PRO A 255 -23.77 -1.30 -24.16
C PRO A 255 -24.71 -2.47 -23.84
N GLU A 256 -24.15 -3.55 -23.28
CA GLU A 256 -24.92 -4.56 -22.57
C GLU A 256 -24.25 -4.82 -21.21
N SER A 257 -25.09 -5.03 -20.21
CA SER A 257 -24.95 -4.69 -18.79
C SER A 257 -23.58 -4.91 -18.13
N THR A 258 -23.06 -3.83 -17.54
CA THR A 258 -22.06 -3.82 -16.47
C THR A 258 -22.41 -4.88 -15.42
N PRO A 259 -21.45 -5.70 -14.95
CA PRO A 259 -21.64 -6.40 -13.68
C PRO A 259 -21.96 -5.34 -12.63
N GLU A 260 -23.00 -5.54 -11.81
CA GLU A 260 -23.18 -4.68 -10.64
C GLU A 260 -21.88 -4.74 -9.80
N PRO A 261 -21.37 -3.59 -9.33
CA PRO A 261 -20.13 -3.54 -8.55
C PRO A 261 -20.22 -4.54 -7.39
N GLN A 262 -19.17 -5.34 -7.21
CA GLN A 262 -19.11 -6.25 -6.07
C GLN A 262 -18.87 -5.43 -4.81
N LEU A 263 -19.96 -5.19 -4.07
CA LEU A 263 -19.93 -4.56 -2.77
C LEU A 263 -19.23 -5.47 -1.75
N ASN A 264 -18.06 -5.10 -1.21
CA ASN A 264 -17.47 -5.85 -0.09
C ASN A 264 -17.96 -5.29 1.24
N THR A 265 -18.46 -6.17 2.11
CA THR A 265 -18.86 -5.78 3.47
C THR A 265 -17.72 -6.01 4.46
N ILE A 266 -17.23 -4.94 5.08
CA ILE A 266 -16.21 -4.90 6.12
C ILE A 266 -16.87 -4.48 7.43
N THR A 267 -16.65 -5.23 8.50
CA THR A 267 -17.29 -4.96 9.80
C THR A 267 -16.26 -5.06 10.91
N GLY A 268 -16.08 -3.96 11.63
CA GLY A 268 -15.28 -3.86 12.86
C GLY A 268 -15.96 -4.48 14.06
N THR A 269 -15.55 -4.05 15.24
CA THR A 269 -16.01 -4.59 16.53
C THR A 269 -16.44 -3.45 17.46
N LEU A 270 -16.41 -3.68 18.79
CA LEU A 270 -16.76 -2.65 19.77
C LEU A 270 -15.52 -1.96 20.36
N THR A 271 -14.38 -2.06 19.67
CA THR A 271 -13.10 -1.46 20.07
C THR A 271 -12.54 -0.59 18.96
N SER A 272 -11.71 0.38 19.31
CA SER A 272 -11.01 1.25 18.34
C SER A 272 -10.20 0.45 17.32
N GLU A 273 -10.52 0.63 16.05
CA GLU A 273 -9.95 -0.10 14.93
C GLU A 273 -9.53 0.81 13.78
N THR A 274 -8.87 0.21 12.81
CA THR A 274 -8.55 0.84 11.54
C THR A 274 -8.99 -0.12 10.45
N LEU A 275 -10.01 0.28 9.71
CA LEU A 275 -10.67 -0.53 8.70
C LEU A 275 -10.43 0.12 7.34
N HIS A 276 -10.01 -0.71 6.38
CA HIS A 276 -9.73 -0.29 5.02
C HIS A 276 -10.63 -1.06 4.07
N GLY A 277 -11.36 -0.33 3.24
CA GLY A 277 -11.97 -0.78 2.00
C GLY A 277 -10.92 -1.27 1.01
N THR A 278 -11.40 -1.52 -0.18
CA THR A 278 -10.70 -2.00 -1.35
C THR A 278 -10.59 -0.86 -2.36
N SER A 279 -10.49 -1.18 -3.65
CA SER A 279 -10.50 -0.19 -4.74
C SER A 279 -11.82 -0.17 -5.52
N GLY A 280 -12.83 -0.90 -5.05
CA GLY A 280 -14.19 -0.85 -5.59
C GLY A 280 -15.19 -0.58 -4.47
N ASP A 281 -16.45 -0.33 -4.85
CA ASP A 281 -17.53 0.03 -3.92
C ASP A 281 -17.60 -0.92 -2.71
N ASP A 282 -17.58 -0.38 -1.50
CA ASP A 282 -17.58 -1.13 -0.25
C ASP A 282 -18.67 -0.70 0.74
N GLU A 283 -18.98 -1.58 1.69
CA GLU A 283 -19.77 -1.29 2.90
C GLU A 283 -18.87 -1.47 4.12
N ILE A 284 -18.53 -0.38 4.80
CA ILE A 284 -17.63 -0.39 5.97
C ILE A 284 -18.41 0.02 7.21
N PHE A 285 -18.44 -0.86 8.21
CA PHE A 285 -19.11 -0.63 9.49
C PHE A 285 -18.11 -0.67 10.67
N GLY A 286 -17.80 0.48 11.29
CA GLY A 286 -16.93 0.59 12.47
C GLY A 286 -17.55 0.02 13.75
N LEU A 287 -18.87 0.13 13.89
CA LEU A 287 -19.70 -0.28 15.03
C LEU A 287 -19.46 0.48 16.33
N GLY A 288 -18.35 0.27 17.02
CA GLY A 288 -18.10 0.90 18.30
C GLY A 288 -16.62 1.04 18.58
N GLY A 289 -16.18 2.18 19.10
CA GLY A 289 -14.77 2.41 19.28
C GLY A 289 -14.38 3.85 19.06
N ARG A 290 -13.22 4.03 18.46
CA ARG A 290 -12.75 5.28 17.86
C ARG A 290 -12.03 4.76 16.64
N ASP A 291 -12.71 4.82 15.52
CA ASP A 291 -12.33 4.07 14.36
C ASP A 291 -11.75 4.99 13.31
N ARG A 292 -10.85 4.44 12.50
CA ARG A 292 -10.34 5.08 11.29
C ARG A 292 -10.85 4.25 10.13
N LEU A 293 -11.77 4.79 9.35
CA LEU A 293 -12.48 4.10 8.29
C LEU A 293 -12.08 4.72 6.95
N PHE A 294 -11.52 3.92 6.06
CA PHE A 294 -11.04 4.33 4.75
C PHE A 294 -11.81 3.56 3.68
N GLY A 295 -12.60 4.23 2.84
CA GLY A 295 -13.22 3.63 1.65
C GLY A 295 -12.18 3.36 0.56
N ASN A 296 -11.28 4.32 0.37
CA ASN A 296 -10.24 4.39 -0.65
C ASN A 296 -10.78 4.75 -2.02
N ALA A 297 -11.06 3.80 -2.91
CA ALA A 297 -11.56 4.11 -4.25
C ALA A 297 -12.81 3.28 -4.51
N GLY A 298 -13.77 3.84 -5.25
CA GLY A 298 -15.10 3.24 -5.39
C GLY A 298 -16.16 4.14 -4.76
N ASN A 299 -17.43 3.82 -4.97
CA ASN A 299 -18.53 4.52 -4.29
C ASN A 299 -18.86 3.76 -3.01
N ASP A 300 -18.31 4.23 -1.89
CA ASP A 300 -18.33 3.49 -0.64
C ASP A 300 -19.49 3.92 0.26
N HIS A 301 -19.92 3.00 1.13
CA HIS A 301 -20.84 3.29 2.22
C HIS A 301 -20.13 3.03 3.54
N ILE A 302 -19.84 4.10 4.28
CA ILE A 302 -19.04 4.06 5.51
C ILE A 302 -19.89 4.52 6.70
N GLU A 303 -19.99 3.68 7.74
CA GLU A 303 -20.67 3.96 9.01
C GLU A 303 -19.69 3.84 10.19
N GLY A 304 -19.37 4.95 10.85
CA GLY A 304 -18.52 5.03 12.05
C GLY A 304 -19.10 4.24 13.23
N GLY A 305 -20.36 4.52 13.57
CA GLY A 305 -21.07 3.84 14.64
C GLY A 305 -20.95 4.61 15.95
N ASN A 306 -20.61 3.96 17.06
CA ASN A 306 -20.45 4.64 18.35
C ASN A 306 -18.99 4.99 18.58
N GLY A 307 -18.63 6.26 18.65
CA GLY A 307 -17.23 6.58 18.81
C GLY A 307 -16.90 8.01 18.53
N ASN A 308 -15.62 8.28 18.33
CA ASN A 308 -15.22 9.56 17.77
C ASN A 308 -14.39 9.19 16.55
N ASP A 309 -15.04 9.03 15.42
CA ASP A 309 -14.51 8.29 14.30
C ASP A 309 -13.93 9.23 13.25
N LEU A 310 -12.99 8.72 12.46
CA LEU A 310 -12.40 9.43 11.33
C LEU A 310 -12.77 8.67 10.07
N LEU A 311 -13.49 9.32 9.17
CA LEU A 311 -14.04 8.72 7.96
C LEU A 311 -13.40 9.40 6.75
N TRP A 312 -12.76 8.59 5.91
CA TRP A 312 -12.29 8.94 4.58
C TRP A 312 -13.12 8.15 3.58
N GLY A 313 -13.91 8.85 2.76
CA GLY A 313 -14.54 8.22 1.60
C GLY A 313 -13.46 7.84 0.60
N GLY A 314 -12.75 8.86 0.12
CA GLY A 314 -11.65 8.72 -0.81
C GLY A 314 -12.10 9.10 -2.21
N ALA A 315 -11.62 8.39 -3.23
CA ALA A 315 -11.95 8.66 -4.62
C ALA A 315 -13.26 7.95 -5.02
N GLY A 316 -14.33 8.71 -5.15
CA GLY A 316 -15.63 8.18 -5.55
C GLY A 316 -16.75 9.09 -5.11
N ALA A 317 -18.00 8.66 -5.30
CA ALA A 317 -19.14 9.33 -4.70
C ALA A 317 -19.59 8.51 -3.49
N ASP A 318 -19.12 8.92 -2.31
CA ASP A 318 -19.24 8.11 -1.10
C ASP A 318 -20.43 8.51 -0.22
N ILE A 319 -20.92 7.58 0.59
CA ILE A 319 -21.95 7.80 1.61
C ILE A 319 -21.32 7.63 2.98
N LEU A 320 -21.15 8.73 3.70
CA LEU A 320 -20.48 8.78 4.99
C LEU A 320 -21.48 9.03 6.12
N THR A 321 -21.47 8.18 7.14
CA THR A 321 -22.30 8.29 8.34
C THR A 321 -21.40 8.20 9.56
N GLY A 322 -21.28 9.29 10.33
CA GLY A 322 -20.41 9.32 11.51
C GLY A 322 -20.97 8.46 12.64
N GLY A 323 -22.27 8.58 12.90
CA GLY A 323 -22.96 7.91 13.97
C GLY A 323 -23.00 8.78 15.24
N SER A 324 -22.67 8.20 16.38
CA SER A 324 -22.72 8.90 17.66
C SER A 324 -21.33 9.28 18.14
N GLY A 325 -21.14 10.56 18.42
CA GLY A 325 -20.00 11.10 19.13
C GLY A 325 -19.45 12.29 18.38
N ARG A 326 -18.12 12.44 18.31
CA ARG A 326 -17.48 13.54 17.57
C ARG A 326 -16.68 12.95 16.43
N ASP A 327 -17.22 13.10 15.24
CA ASP A 327 -16.70 12.44 14.06
C ASP A 327 -16.05 13.46 13.12
N LEU A 328 -15.06 13.00 12.37
CA LEU A 328 -14.28 13.79 11.43
C LEU A 328 -14.44 13.19 10.04
N PHE A 329 -15.06 13.95 9.14
CA PHE A 329 -15.21 13.58 7.73
C PHE A 329 -14.09 14.22 6.95
N VAL A 330 -13.21 13.41 6.35
CA VAL A 330 -11.98 13.87 5.73
C VAL A 330 -12.12 13.81 4.21
N PHE A 331 -11.91 14.96 3.57
CA PHE A 331 -11.86 15.09 2.13
C PHE A 331 -10.40 15.26 1.69
N ASP A 332 -9.84 14.19 1.13
CA ASP A 332 -8.44 14.11 0.69
C ASP A 332 -8.27 13.68 -0.78
N ALA A 333 -9.37 13.47 -1.51
CA ALA A 333 -9.36 13.13 -2.92
C ALA A 333 -9.99 14.22 -3.81
N PRO A 334 -9.67 14.26 -5.13
CA PRO A 334 -10.29 15.19 -6.07
C PRO A 334 -11.78 14.87 -6.35
N PHE A 335 -12.67 15.87 -6.22
CA PHE A 335 -14.14 15.73 -6.34
C PHE A 335 -14.70 15.90 -7.78
N ALA A 336 -13.91 15.63 -8.83
CA ALA A 336 -14.35 15.86 -10.21
C ALA A 336 -15.41 14.83 -10.67
N ASN A 337 -16.70 15.16 -10.51
CA ASN A 337 -17.87 14.29 -10.74
C ASN A 337 -18.05 13.16 -9.72
N ALA A 338 -17.52 13.35 -8.52
CA ALA A 338 -17.55 12.40 -7.41
C ALA A 338 -17.93 13.20 -6.15
N GLU A 339 -19.24 13.34 -5.90
CA GLU A 339 -19.79 14.15 -4.82
C GLU A 339 -20.17 13.24 -3.65
N ASP A 340 -19.57 13.45 -2.48
CA ASP A 340 -19.88 12.64 -1.30
C ASP A 340 -21.17 13.10 -0.62
N GLU A 341 -21.88 12.19 0.01
CA GLU A 341 -23.02 12.45 0.87
C GLU A 341 -22.66 12.17 2.33
N ILE A 342 -22.67 13.18 3.20
CA ILE A 342 -22.60 12.97 4.65
C ILE A 342 -24.03 12.96 5.20
N THR A 343 -24.43 11.82 5.72
CA THR A 343 -25.85 11.55 6.01
C THR A 343 -26.31 12.12 7.35
N ASP A 344 -25.43 12.29 8.34
CA ASP A 344 -25.83 12.59 9.72
C ASP A 344 -25.03 13.70 10.41
N PHE A 345 -24.31 14.53 9.64
CA PHE A 345 -23.46 15.59 10.17
C PHE A 345 -24.13 16.45 11.26
N SER A 346 -23.51 16.53 12.43
CA SER A 346 -23.91 17.35 13.57
C SER A 346 -23.00 18.57 13.73
N PRO A 347 -23.46 19.81 13.43
CA PRO A 347 -22.66 21.03 13.61
C PRO A 347 -22.26 21.35 15.06
N ILE A 348 -22.76 20.58 16.02
CA ILE A 348 -22.40 20.73 17.45
C ILE A 348 -21.22 19.85 17.80
N ASP A 349 -21.09 18.69 17.16
CA ASP A 349 -20.16 17.64 17.56
C ASP A 349 -19.09 17.37 16.50
N ASP A 350 -19.44 17.35 15.22
CA ASP A 350 -18.61 16.86 14.11
C ASP A 350 -17.84 17.97 13.39
N PHE A 351 -16.84 17.54 12.61
CA PHE A 351 -16.04 18.44 11.78
C PHE A 351 -15.77 17.86 10.40
N ILE A 352 -15.63 18.76 9.42
CA ILE A 352 -15.16 18.45 8.09
C ILE A 352 -13.69 18.85 8.00
N LEU A 353 -12.84 17.91 7.60
CA LEU A 353 -11.42 18.10 7.39
C LEU A 353 -11.15 18.16 5.89
N LEU A 354 -10.48 19.21 5.46
CA LEU A 354 -10.18 19.52 4.06
C LEU A 354 -8.67 19.43 3.87
N GLU A 355 -8.21 18.51 3.04
CA GLU A 355 -6.78 18.33 2.78
C GLU A 355 -6.27 19.49 1.91
N ASN A 356 -5.24 20.21 2.39
CA ASN A 356 -4.82 21.46 1.77
C ASN A 356 -4.27 21.30 0.35
N SER A 357 -3.84 20.10 -0.04
CA SER A 357 -3.35 19.83 -1.39
C SER A 357 -4.50 19.80 -2.41
N ILE A 358 -5.68 19.34 -1.99
CA ILE A 358 -6.93 19.41 -2.77
C ILE A 358 -7.57 20.80 -2.66
N PHE A 359 -7.79 21.30 -1.44
CA PHE A 359 -8.46 22.58 -1.19
C PHE A 359 -7.49 23.76 -1.22
N SER A 360 -6.79 23.86 -2.36
CA SER A 360 -5.67 24.77 -2.52
C SER A 360 -6.04 26.25 -2.32
N GLY A 361 -5.15 26.99 -1.66
CA GLY A 361 -5.37 28.41 -1.37
C GLY A 361 -6.05 28.68 -0.03
N LEU A 362 -6.60 27.66 0.64
CA LEU A 362 -6.93 27.75 2.05
C LEU A 362 -5.66 27.74 2.91
N GLN A 363 -5.78 28.19 4.15
CA GLN A 363 -4.68 28.15 5.13
C GLN A 363 -4.91 27.01 6.11
N THR A 364 -3.88 26.20 6.37
CA THR A 364 -3.91 25.13 7.37
C THR A 364 -4.40 25.63 8.73
N GLY A 365 -5.22 24.82 9.38
CA GLY A 365 -5.93 25.15 10.61
C GLY A 365 -7.41 25.43 10.34
N ARG A 366 -8.07 26.12 11.28
CA ARG A 366 -9.50 26.37 11.18
C ARG A 366 -9.83 27.28 10.00
N LEU A 367 -10.87 26.95 9.23
CA LEU A 367 -11.30 27.75 8.08
C LEU A 367 -11.55 29.20 8.49
N SER A 368 -11.00 30.14 7.72
CA SER A 368 -11.15 31.56 8.02
C SER A 368 -12.59 32.01 7.79
N ASN A 369 -13.10 32.93 8.61
CA ASN A 369 -14.46 33.45 8.43
C ASN A 369 -14.65 34.20 7.10
N SER A 370 -13.58 34.71 6.49
CA SER A 370 -13.62 35.31 5.15
C SER A 370 -13.64 34.29 4.03
N ALA A 371 -13.29 33.03 4.30
CA ALA A 371 -13.26 31.97 3.31
C ALA A 371 -14.54 31.12 3.27
N PHE A 372 -15.52 31.42 4.15
CA PHE A 372 -16.75 30.67 4.28
C PHE A 372 -17.97 31.54 3.96
N HIS A 373 -18.80 31.08 3.04
CA HIS A 373 -20.03 31.75 2.66
C HIS A 373 -21.24 30.81 2.77
N ILE A 374 -22.39 31.36 3.18
CA ILE A 374 -23.67 30.66 3.13
C ILE A 374 -24.48 31.26 1.99
N GLY A 375 -24.72 30.48 0.93
CA GLY A 375 -25.38 30.92 -0.29
C GLY A 375 -25.28 29.87 -1.39
N THR A 376 -25.78 30.21 -2.58
CA THR A 376 -25.72 29.34 -3.78
C THR A 376 -24.53 29.63 -4.68
N GLU A 377 -23.78 30.70 -4.39
CA GLU A 377 -22.62 31.18 -5.14
C GLU A 377 -21.71 31.96 -4.18
N ALA A 378 -20.43 32.13 -4.52
CA ALA A 378 -19.50 32.97 -3.77
C ALA A 378 -20.00 34.43 -3.74
N HIS A 379 -19.89 35.11 -2.59
CA HIS A 379 -20.28 36.51 -2.47
C HIS A 379 -19.17 37.46 -2.92
N ASP A 380 -17.92 37.09 -2.66
CA ASP A 380 -16.74 37.78 -3.18
C ASP A 380 -15.57 36.81 -3.42
N SER A 381 -14.44 37.35 -3.88
CA SER A 381 -13.23 36.59 -4.22
C SER A 381 -12.52 35.96 -3.02
N THR A 382 -13.00 36.16 -1.80
CA THR A 382 -12.42 35.53 -0.61
C THR A 382 -13.17 34.27 -0.19
N ASP A 383 -14.42 34.11 -0.62
CA ASP A 383 -15.24 32.95 -0.30
C ASP A 383 -14.79 31.73 -1.12
N GLN A 384 -14.16 30.77 -0.45
CA GLN A 384 -13.63 29.57 -1.09
C GLN A 384 -14.46 28.33 -0.75
N VAL A 385 -15.11 28.28 0.41
CA VAL A 385 -16.07 27.24 0.78
C VAL A 385 -17.46 27.86 0.85
N ILE A 386 -18.38 27.38 0.02
CA ILE A 386 -19.76 27.88 -0.07
C ILE A 386 -20.71 26.78 0.36
N TYR A 387 -21.65 27.11 1.24
CA TYR A 387 -22.68 26.19 1.71
C TYR A 387 -24.07 26.69 1.35
N ASP A 388 -24.80 25.92 0.53
CA ASP A 388 -26.22 26.16 0.26
C ASP A 388 -27.06 25.49 1.34
N ASN A 389 -27.55 26.26 2.30
CA ASN A 389 -28.35 25.74 3.40
C ASN A 389 -29.74 25.22 3.01
N GLN A 390 -30.23 25.50 1.80
CA GLN A 390 -31.53 25.02 1.33
C GLN A 390 -31.44 23.61 0.76
N THR A 391 -30.31 23.29 0.13
CA THR A 391 -30.07 22.01 -0.52
C THR A 391 -29.13 21.13 0.30
N GLY A 392 -28.28 21.70 1.14
CA GLY A 392 -27.22 21.01 1.89
C GLY A 392 -25.89 20.90 1.13
N ALA A 393 -25.80 21.44 -0.09
CA ALA A 393 -24.62 21.29 -0.92
C ALA A 393 -23.44 22.17 -0.45
N LEU A 394 -22.24 21.59 -0.51
CA LEU A 394 -20.97 22.25 -0.24
C LEU A 394 -20.16 22.37 -1.53
N TYR A 395 -19.71 23.59 -1.81
CA TYR A 395 -18.93 23.92 -2.99
C TYR A 395 -17.57 24.49 -2.59
N PHE A 396 -16.57 24.20 -3.43
CA PHE A 396 -15.26 24.80 -3.37
C PHE A 396 -14.99 25.67 -4.60
N ASP A 397 -14.73 26.95 -4.38
CA ASP A 397 -14.30 27.90 -5.42
C ASP A 397 -12.77 27.81 -5.59
N THR A 398 -12.36 27.08 -6.63
CA THR A 398 -10.95 26.75 -6.90
C THR A 398 -10.12 27.92 -7.43
N ASP A 399 -10.75 28.92 -8.05
CA ASP A 399 -10.04 30.06 -8.65
C ASP A 399 -10.15 31.35 -7.83
N ALA A 400 -11.08 31.37 -6.87
CA ALA A 400 -11.35 32.51 -5.99
C ALA A 400 -11.69 33.79 -6.78
N VAL A 401 -12.25 33.67 -7.99
CA VAL A 401 -12.65 34.80 -8.85
C VAL A 401 -14.15 35.09 -8.78
N GLY A 402 -14.88 34.40 -7.91
CA GLY A 402 -16.28 34.68 -7.61
C GLY A 402 -17.22 33.84 -8.47
N GLY A 403 -17.49 32.63 -8.00
CA GLY A 403 -18.79 31.97 -8.05
C GLY A 403 -19.20 31.25 -9.34
N ALA A 404 -18.57 31.51 -10.49
CA ALA A 404 -18.96 30.86 -11.74
C ALA A 404 -18.41 29.44 -11.92
N ASP A 405 -17.29 29.11 -11.25
CA ASP A 405 -16.54 27.85 -11.45
C ASP A 405 -16.40 27.04 -10.15
N ALA A 406 -17.23 27.31 -9.13
CA ALA A 406 -17.24 26.54 -7.89
C ALA A 406 -17.74 25.11 -8.13
N GLN A 407 -17.00 24.13 -7.64
CA GLN A 407 -17.30 22.71 -7.81
C GLN A 407 -17.90 22.15 -6.53
N GLN A 408 -18.97 21.38 -6.66
CA GLN A 408 -19.55 20.68 -5.53
C GLN A 408 -18.60 19.56 -5.12
N PHE A 409 -18.37 19.40 -3.82
CA PHE A 409 -17.55 18.32 -3.29
C PHE A 409 -18.30 17.45 -2.27
N ALA A 410 -19.35 17.99 -1.64
CA ALA A 410 -20.14 17.24 -0.68
C ALA A 410 -21.60 17.68 -0.64
N GLN A 411 -22.45 16.79 -0.13
CA GLN A 411 -23.86 16.96 0.09
C GLN A 411 -24.18 16.60 1.54
N LEU A 412 -24.81 17.53 2.27
CA LEU A 412 -25.25 17.34 3.65
C LEU A 412 -26.77 17.31 3.74
N MET A 413 -27.31 17.00 4.92
CA MET A 413 -28.73 17.24 5.18
C MET A 413 -29.09 18.74 5.02
N PRO A 414 -30.18 19.08 4.32
CA PRO A 414 -30.65 20.45 4.20
C PRO A 414 -30.94 21.12 5.55
N GLY A 415 -30.62 22.41 5.66
CA GLY A 415 -31.01 23.25 6.80
C GLY A 415 -30.07 23.21 8.01
N LEU A 416 -28.93 22.53 7.92
CA LEU A 416 -27.90 22.58 8.95
C LEU A 416 -27.35 24.01 9.12
N SER A 417 -27.04 24.39 10.36
CA SER A 417 -26.50 25.71 10.70
C SER A 417 -24.97 25.70 10.77
N LEU A 418 -24.33 25.44 9.63
CA LEU A 418 -22.87 25.40 9.52
C LEU A 418 -22.23 26.77 9.71
N GLN A 419 -21.01 26.73 10.21
CA GLN A 419 -20.12 27.87 10.39
C GLN A 419 -18.72 27.50 9.91
N ASN A 420 -17.89 28.51 9.66
CA ASN A 420 -16.46 28.29 9.37
C ASN A 420 -15.76 27.48 10.48
N SER A 421 -16.35 27.45 11.67
CA SER A 421 -15.85 26.69 12.81
C SER A 421 -15.79 25.18 12.62
N ASP A 422 -16.60 24.68 11.70
CA ASP A 422 -16.91 23.28 11.50
C ASP A 422 -15.95 22.66 10.47
N PHE A 423 -15.10 23.49 9.87
CA PHE A 423 -14.12 23.11 8.86
C PHE A 423 -12.69 23.34 9.38
N PHE A 424 -11.84 22.34 9.17
CA PHE A 424 -10.41 22.40 9.41
C PHE A 424 -9.64 22.01 8.16
N ILE A 425 -8.57 22.74 7.88
CA ILE A 425 -7.66 22.45 6.79
C ILE A 425 -6.45 21.76 7.38
N ILE A 426 -6.12 20.60 6.84
CA ILE A 426 -5.02 19.74 7.32
C ILE A 426 -3.85 19.71 6.35
#